data_AF-A0A0J7LI90-F1
#
_entry.id   AF-A0A0J7LI90-F1
#
_cell.length_a   1.000
_cell.length_b   1.000
_cell.length_c   1.000
_cell.angle_alpha   90.00
_cell.angle_beta   90.00
_cell.angle_gamma   90.00
#
_symmetry.space_group_name_H-M   'P 1'
#
loop_
_entity.id
_entity.type
_entity.pdbx_description
1 polymer ?
#
loop_
_entity_poly.entity_id
_entity_poly.type
_entity_poly.pdbx_seq_one_letter_code
_entity_poly.pdbx_strand_id
1 'polypeptide(L)'
;MNKLKILKAVKIILLTIYIPVLLFYSGIVLPEYLACVNCNSEGAMGTDIWGDEVQCFGESKVFGEIIFQFLSMIVVGWSVVLIIVFFFIHHLKKTLK
;
A
#
# COMPACT_ATOMS: atom_id res chain seq x y z
N MET A 1 19.04 -18.41 20.25
CA MET A 1 17.63 -18.82 20.03
C MET A 1 16.61 -17.68 20.19
N ASN A 2 16.76 -16.75 21.16
CA ASN A 2 15.79 -15.66 21.40
C ASN A 2 15.67 -14.63 20.27
N LYS A 3 16.78 -14.21 19.65
CA LYS A 3 16.77 -13.19 18.57
C LYS A 3 15.88 -13.58 17.37
N LEU A 4 15.93 -14.85 16.95
CA LEU A 4 15.12 -15.35 15.84
C LEU A 4 13.61 -15.42 16.20
N LYS A 5 13.27 -15.74 17.45
CA LYS A 5 11.87 -15.72 17.92
C LYS A 5 11.32 -14.30 17.93
N ILE A 6 12.11 -13.33 18.40
CA ILE A 6 11.74 -11.90 18.43
C ILE A 6 11.53 -11.38 16.99
N LEU A 7 12.47 -11.63 16.07
CA LEU A 7 12.33 -11.22 14.67
C LEU A 7 11.10 -11.82 13.98
N LYS A 8 10.75 -13.08 14.28
CA LYS A 8 9.52 -13.69 13.79
C LYS A 8 8.27 -13.02 14.36
N ALA A 9 8.26 -12.68 15.66
CA ALA A 9 7.15 -11.97 16.28
C ALA A 9 6.97 -10.57 15.69
N VAL A 10 8.08 -9.82 15.55
CA VAL A 10 8.09 -8.49 14.92
C VAL A 10 7.57 -8.55 13.48
N LYS A 11 7.99 -9.55 12.70
CA LYS A 11 7.47 -9.79 11.34
C LYS A 11 5.94 -9.98 11.34
N ILE A 12 5.41 -10.81 12.25
CA ILE A 12 3.97 -11.08 12.31
C ILE A 12 3.22 -9.79 12.61
N ILE A 13 3.68 -9.02 13.60
CA ILE A 13 3.05 -7.73 13.97
C ILE A 13 3.07 -6.76 12.78
N LEU A 14 4.23 -6.60 12.11
CA LEU A 14 4.35 -5.76 10.93
C LEU A 14 3.38 -6.18 9.82
N LEU A 15 3.26 -7.48 9.55
CA LEU A 15 2.32 -8.02 8.56
C LEU A 15 0.86 -7.76 8.94
N THR A 16 0.49 -7.96 10.20
CA THR A 16 -0.88 -7.74 10.67
C THR A 16 -1.34 -6.30 10.45
N ILE A 17 -0.46 -5.32 10.60
CA ILE A 17 -0.80 -3.91 10.37
C ILE A 17 -0.68 -3.56 8.87
N TYR A 18 0.28 -4.13 8.16
CA TYR A 18 0.49 -3.85 6.75
C TYR A 18 -0.64 -4.35 5.84
N ILE A 19 -1.16 -5.56 6.10
CA ILE A 19 -2.23 -6.18 5.29
C ILE A 19 -3.47 -5.28 5.14
N PRO A 20 -4.11 -4.76 6.21
CA PRO A 20 -5.29 -3.92 6.07
C PRO A 20 -4.99 -2.61 5.34
N VAL A 21 -3.80 -2.01 5.54
CA VAL A 21 -3.38 -0.80 4.82
C VAL A 21 -3.21 -1.07 3.33
N LEU A 22 -2.61 -2.22 2.98
CA LEU A 22 -2.46 -2.64 1.59
C LEU A 22 -3.81 -2.93 0.92
N LEU A 23 -4.73 -3.59 1.63
CA LEU A 23 -6.08 -3.85 1.14
C LEU A 23 -6.86 -2.56 0.92
N PHE A 24 -6.78 -1.60 1.85
CA PHE A 24 -7.42 -0.29 1.69
C PHE A 24 -6.85 0.48 0.49
N TYR A 25 -5.52 0.51 0.37
CA TYR A 25 -4.84 1.19 -0.75
C TYR A 25 -5.21 0.56 -2.10
N SER A 26 -5.17 -0.76 -2.22
CA SER A 26 -5.45 -1.45 -3.49
C SER A 26 -6.94 -1.55 -3.82
N GLY A 27 -7.82 -1.55 -2.81
CA GLY A 27 -9.26 -1.72 -2.99
C GLY A 27 -10.03 -0.42 -3.24
N ILE A 28 -9.52 0.72 -2.75
CA ILE A 28 -10.24 2.00 -2.82
C ILE A 28 -9.36 3.05 -3.53
N VAL A 29 -8.20 3.35 -2.95
CA VAL A 29 -7.38 4.50 -3.37
C VAL A 29 -6.81 4.33 -4.78
N LEU A 30 -6.28 3.15 -5.09
CA LEU A 30 -5.71 2.86 -6.40
C LEU A 30 -6.80 2.82 -7.51
N PRO A 31 -7.95 2.14 -7.33
CA PRO A 31 -9.07 2.20 -8.26
C PRO A 31 -9.57 3.62 -8.54
N GLU A 32 -9.76 4.42 -7.50
CA GLU A 32 -10.24 5.79 -7.62
C GLU A 32 -9.23 6.67 -8.38
N TYR A 33 -7.93 6.54 -8.08
CA TYR A 33 -6.87 7.23 -8.81
C TYR A 33 -6.86 6.84 -10.30
N LEU A 34 -6.94 5.54 -10.62
CA LEU A 34 -6.94 5.04 -12.00
C LEU A 34 -8.18 5.48 -12.78
N ALA A 35 -9.34 5.54 -12.14
CA ALA A 35 -10.57 6.05 -12.73
C ALA A 35 -10.43 7.54 -13.11
N CYS A 36 -9.75 8.32 -12.27
CA CYS A 36 -9.62 9.76 -12.44
C CYS A 36 -8.40 10.23 -13.26
N VAL A 37 -7.40 9.38 -13.50
CA VAL A 37 -6.15 9.77 -14.18
C VAL A 37 -6.38 10.24 -15.63
N ASN A 38 -7.38 9.69 -16.31
CA ASN A 38 -7.71 10.01 -17.71
C ASN A 38 -8.82 11.07 -17.84
N CYS A 39 -9.38 11.52 -16.72
CA CYS A 39 -10.45 12.50 -16.67
C CYS A 39 -9.86 13.91 -16.57
N ASN A 40 -9.85 14.65 -17.69
CA ASN A 40 -9.28 16.01 -17.78
C ASN A 40 -10.33 17.12 -17.94
N SER A 41 -11.61 16.77 -18.07
CA SER A 41 -12.70 17.72 -18.18
C SER A 41 -13.33 17.99 -16.81
N GLU A 42 -13.52 19.26 -16.46
CA GLU A 42 -14.42 19.68 -15.38
C GLU A 42 -15.80 19.08 -15.65
N GLY A 43 -16.29 18.16 -14.81
CA GLY A 43 -17.46 17.36 -15.20
C GLY A 43 -17.29 15.85 -15.06
N ALA A 44 -16.05 15.38 -15.13
CA ALA A 44 -15.81 13.98 -15.44
C ALA A 44 -16.12 13.06 -14.25
N MET A 45 -17.01 12.11 -14.51
CA MET A 45 -17.14 10.91 -13.70
C MET A 45 -16.21 9.84 -14.27
N GLY A 46 -15.42 9.22 -13.40
CA GLY A 46 -14.67 8.01 -13.71
C GLY A 46 -15.48 6.80 -13.26
N THR A 47 -15.31 5.67 -13.92
CA THR A 47 -15.80 4.39 -13.41
C THR A 47 -14.62 3.66 -12.79
N ASP A 48 -14.73 3.29 -11.52
CA ASP A 48 -13.70 2.51 -10.86
C ASP A 48 -13.70 1.04 -11.32
N ILE A 49 -12.78 0.24 -10.78
CA ILE A 49 -12.66 -1.18 -11.16
C ILE A 49 -13.86 -2.03 -10.69
N TRP A 50 -14.66 -1.50 -9.76
CA TRP A 50 -15.84 -2.14 -9.19
C TRP A 50 -17.11 -1.80 -9.96
N GLY A 51 -17.04 -0.83 -10.88
CA GLY A 51 -18.19 -0.36 -11.67
C GLY A 51 -18.90 0.82 -11.02
N ASP A 52 -18.36 1.38 -9.94
CA ASP A 52 -18.92 2.54 -9.25
C ASP A 52 -18.49 3.84 -9.93
N GLU A 53 -19.42 4.78 -10.06
CA GLU A 53 -19.15 6.11 -10.59
C GLU A 53 -18.52 7.00 -9.51
N VAL A 54 -17.28 7.43 -9.75
CA VAL A 54 -16.52 8.32 -8.88
C VAL A 54 -16.38 9.71 -9.50
N GLN A 55 -16.50 10.75 -8.67
CA GLN A 55 -16.46 12.14 -9.12
C GLN A 55 -15.01 12.66 -9.18
N CYS A 56 -14.49 12.87 -10.39
CA CYS A 56 -13.11 13.26 -10.65
C CYS A 56 -12.93 14.78 -10.90
N PHE A 57 -13.40 15.65 -9.98
CA PHE A 57 -13.51 17.10 -10.22
C PHE A 57 -12.55 17.94 -9.38
N GLY A 58 -11.84 18.89 -10.00
CA GLY A 58 -11.19 20.01 -9.30
C GLY A 58 -10.27 19.60 -8.13
N GLU A 59 -10.55 20.10 -6.92
CA GLU A 59 -9.76 19.81 -5.72
C GLU A 59 -9.76 18.32 -5.34
N SER A 60 -10.82 17.54 -5.67
CA SER A 60 -10.82 16.11 -5.36
C SER A 60 -9.84 15.31 -6.22
N LYS A 61 -9.52 15.77 -7.44
CA LYS A 61 -8.46 15.17 -8.28
C LYS A 61 -7.07 15.39 -7.67
N VAL A 62 -6.77 16.63 -7.27
CA VAL A 62 -5.48 16.99 -6.64
C VAL A 62 -5.34 16.32 -5.28
N PHE A 63 -6.41 16.29 -4.49
CA PHE A 63 -6.45 15.60 -3.20
C PHE A 63 -6.28 14.08 -3.38
N GLY A 64 -6.94 13.48 -4.37
CA GLY A 64 -6.80 12.07 -4.72
C GLY A 64 -5.37 11.71 -5.17
N GLU A 65 -4.74 12.57 -5.98
CA GLU A 65 -3.33 12.42 -6.37
C GLU A 65 -2.38 12.48 -5.18
N ILE A 66 -2.56 13.43 -4.28
CA ILE A 66 -1.73 13.58 -3.08
C ILE A 66 -1.92 12.39 -2.14
N ILE A 67 -3.16 11.94 -1.91
CA ILE A 67 -3.45 10.75 -1.10
C ILE A 67 -2.83 9.51 -1.74
N PHE A 68 -2.96 9.36 -3.05
CA PHE A 68 -2.37 8.26 -3.78
C PHE A 68 -0.86 8.25 -3.62
N GLN A 69 -0.18 9.37 -3.84
CA GLN A 69 1.27 9.46 -3.68
C GLN A 69 1.71 9.18 -2.24
N PHE A 70 1.03 9.75 -1.24
CA PHE A 70 1.37 9.56 0.16
C PHE A 70 1.20 8.10 0.60
N LEU A 71 0.07 7.47 0.25
CA LEU A 71 -0.16 6.06 0.57
C LEU A 71 0.74 5.13 -0.23
N SER A 72 1.05 5.45 -1.50
CA SER A 72 2.02 4.71 -2.30
C SER A 72 3.40 4.74 -1.62
N MET A 73 3.84 5.90 -1.14
CA MET A 73 5.11 6.03 -0.42
C MET A 73 5.12 5.20 0.86
N ILE A 74 4.02 5.19 1.62
CA ILE A 74 3.88 4.35 2.82
C ILE A 74 3.95 2.87 2.46
N VAL A 75 3.19 2.42 1.46
CA VAL A 75 3.14 1.01 1.03
C VAL A 75 4.51 0.53 0.55
N VAL A 76 5.19 1.33 -0.27
CA VAL A 76 6.54 1.03 -0.77
C VAL A 76 7.55 1.01 0.37
N GLY A 77 7.55 2.02 1.24
CA GLY A 77 8.44 2.09 2.39
C GLY A 77 8.28 0.88 3.32
N TRP A 78 7.04 0.49 3.60
CA TRP A 78 6.74 -0.65 4.45
C TRP A 78 7.14 -1.98 3.80
N SER A 79 6.96 -2.10 2.48
CA SER A 79 7.41 -3.25 1.69
C SER A 79 8.92 -3.44 1.81
N VAL A 80 9.71 -2.37 1.70
CA VAL A 80 11.17 -2.41 1.84
C VAL A 80 11.57 -2.88 3.24
N VAL A 81 10.93 -2.36 4.30
CA VAL A 81 11.19 -2.79 5.68
C VAL A 81 10.89 -4.28 5.86
N LEU A 82 9.77 -4.77 5.33
CA LEU A 82 9.43 -6.19 5.38
C LEU A 82 10.48 -7.05 4.65
N ILE A 83 10.91 -6.65 3.45
CA ILE A 83 11.95 -7.36 2.69
C ILE A 83 13.23 -7.46 3.50
N ILE A 84 13.67 -6.37 4.14
CA ILE A 84 14.86 -6.34 5.00
C ILE A 84 14.70 -7.33 6.17
N VAL A 85 13.56 -7.31 6.87
CA VAL A 85 13.29 -8.23 7.98
C VAL A 85 13.30 -9.70 7.50
N PHE A 86 12.70 -9.99 6.35
CA PHE A 86 12.73 -11.32 5.74
C PHE A 86 14.15 -11.77 5.42
N PHE A 87 14.95 -10.88 4.83
CA PHE A 87 16.34 -11.16 4.50
C PHE A 87 17.17 -11.46 5.76
N PHE A 88 17.03 -10.66 6.83
CA PHE A 88 17.70 -10.92 8.10
C PHE A 88 17.30 -12.25 8.73
N ILE A 89 16.00 -12.61 8.71
CA ILE A 89 15.53 -13.92 9.19
C ILE A 89 16.14 -15.06 8.37
N HIS A 90 16.20 -14.91 7.05
CA HIS A 90 16.78 -15.91 6.16
C HIS A 90 18.28 -16.08 6.41
N HIS A 91 19.02 -14.98 6.50
CA HIS A 91 20.45 -14.99 6.79
C HIS A 91 20.75 -15.66 8.14
N LEU A 92 20.05 -15.27 9.21
CA LEU A 92 20.22 -15.88 10.53
C LEU A 92 19.87 -17.36 10.56
N LYS A 93 18.86 -17.80 9.78
CA LYS A 93 18.56 -19.23 9.62
C LYS A 93 19.71 -19.98 8.94
N LYS A 94 20.35 -19.37 7.94
CA LYS A 94 21.48 -19.98 7.22
C LYS A 94 22.73 -20.10 8.10
N THR A 95 23.02 -19.11 8.96
CA THR A 95 24.17 -19.15 9.88
C THR A 95 23.98 -20.13 11.06
N LEU A 96 22.73 -20.48 11.39
CA LEU A 96 22.40 -21.43 12.46
C LEU A 96 22.36 -22.89 12.02
N LYS A 97 22.49 -23.16 10.71
CA LYS A 97 22.51 -24.49 10.11
C LYS A 97 23.95 -24.87 9.80
#